data_AF-A0A1Q5TBK7-F1
#
_entry.id   AF-A0A1Q5TBK7-F1
#
_cell.length_a   1.000
_cell.length_b   1.000
_cell.length_c   1.000
_cell.angle_alpha   90.00
_cell.angle_beta   90.00
_cell.angle_gamma   90.00
#
_symmetry.space_group_name_H-M   'P 1'
#
loop_
_entity.id
_entity.type
_entity.pdbx_description
1 polymer ?
#
loop_
_entity_poly.entity_id
_entity_poly.type
_entity_poly.pdbx_seq_one_letter_code
_entity_poly.pdbx_strand_id
1 'polypeptide(L)'
;MCEVIIIVTFFIPTSPRWHLSKDRHEEALASLRQLRPKSDATNGNCELEIQSIREALQENVHKAPWSDLFSGGNLRRTVLVTVYYFFQQTTGQAFVSTYSVVFYQTNGYAEQAFTYPIIAACLGFLAVLPCMYMVDKLGRRFSLMVSFFFQTFWMYMLAGLGEKSHNYPTEKNTVVAAFMLFGVFYNMGGGPVPYLLGAEIPNAAVQTKGRGLEEIDAVFAAPFNPFRQTYNHVSEAAWRSQFIEGNPSDVPELIGKEPRKSFA
;
A
#
# COMPACT_ATOMS: atom_id res chain seq x y z
N MET A 1 6.74 16.82 6.21
CA MET A 1 5.84 15.72 6.64
C MET A 1 6.32 15.07 7.94
N CYS A 2 7.61 14.71 8.07
CA CYS A 2 8.14 14.04 9.26
C CYS A 2 8.02 14.85 10.56
N GLU A 3 8.21 16.18 10.50
CA GLU A 3 8.12 17.08 11.67
C GLU A 3 6.73 17.07 12.32
N VAL A 4 5.68 17.04 11.50
CA VAL A 4 4.29 16.98 11.98
C VAL A 4 4.05 15.68 12.76
N ILE A 5 4.56 14.55 12.26
CA ILE A 5 4.43 13.25 12.93
C ILE A 5 5.14 13.28 14.29
N ILE A 6 6.34 13.86 14.36
CA ILE A 6 7.11 13.98 15.61
C ILE A 6 6.32 14.81 16.62
N ILE A 7 5.85 15.99 16.23
CA ILE A 7 5.09 16.89 17.11
C ILE A 7 3.81 16.19 17.60
N VAL A 8 3.04 15.57 16.71
CA VAL A 8 1.77 14.90 17.05
C VAL A 8 2.01 13.70 17.97
N THR A 9 3.11 12.96 17.79
CA THR A 9 3.45 11.80 18.61
C THR A 9 3.67 12.17 20.09
N PHE A 10 4.15 13.39 20.39
CA PHE A 10 4.25 13.88 21.77
C PHE A 10 2.88 14.15 22.41
N PHE A 11 1.83 14.42 21.62
CA PHE A 11 0.47 14.64 22.12
C PHE A 11 -0.36 13.35 22.23
N ILE A 12 0.06 12.26 21.58
CA ILE A 12 -0.66 10.99 21.63
C ILE A 12 -0.37 10.31 22.98
N PRO A 13 -1.41 9.97 23.77
CA PRO A 13 -1.20 9.20 24.99
C PRO A 13 -0.62 7.83 24.63
N THR A 14 0.41 7.44 25.38
CA THR A 14 1.07 6.13 25.26
C THR A 14 0.07 4.98 25.33
N SER A 15 0.23 3.97 24.46
CA SER A 15 -0.70 2.83 24.37
C SER A 15 -0.91 2.11 25.72
N PRO A 16 -2.16 1.88 26.18
CA PRO A 16 -2.45 1.15 27.41
C PRO A 16 -1.84 -0.27 27.45
N ARG A 17 -1.73 -0.91 26.28
CA ARG A 17 -1.09 -2.22 26.14
C ARG A 17 0.40 -2.19 26.48
N TRP A 18 1.09 -1.10 26.15
CA TRP A 18 2.50 -0.92 26.48
C TRP A 18 2.71 -0.77 27.99
N HIS A 19 1.86 0.02 28.64
CA HIS A 19 1.87 0.18 30.10
C HIS A 19 1.62 -1.14 30.83
N LEU A 20 0.64 -1.92 30.37
CA LEU A 20 0.36 -3.26 30.91
C LEU A 20 1.53 -4.23 30.68
N SER A 21 2.28 -4.11 29.58
CA SER A 21 3.48 -4.92 29.32
C SER A 21 4.67 -4.59 30.21
N LYS A 22 4.63 -3.44 30.89
CA LYS A 22 5.63 -2.98 31.86
C LYS A 22 5.15 -3.12 33.31
N ASP A 23 4.07 -3.86 33.54
CA ASP A 23 3.39 -4.03 34.85
C ASP A 23 2.91 -2.70 35.47
N ARG A 24 2.67 -1.65 34.65
CA ARG A 24 2.18 -0.34 35.10
C ARG A 24 0.67 -0.21 34.97
N HIS A 25 -0.05 -0.84 35.90
CA HIS A 25 -1.51 -0.92 35.86
C HIS A 25 -2.22 0.43 36.01
N GLU A 26 -1.75 1.29 36.91
CA GLU A 26 -2.39 2.58 37.18
C GLU A 26 -2.25 3.55 36.00
N GLU A 27 -1.06 3.59 35.37
CA GLU A 27 -0.79 4.39 34.16
C GLU A 27 -1.61 3.89 32.97
N ALA A 28 -1.78 2.56 32.82
CA ALA A 28 -2.64 1.98 31.79
C ALA A 28 -4.11 2.40 31.96
N LEU A 29 -4.60 2.44 33.20
CA LEU A 29 -5.97 2.82 33.54
C LEU A 29 -6.20 4.32 33.32
N ALA A 30 -5.24 5.16 33.71
CA ALA A 30 -5.27 6.59 33.43
C ALA A 30 -5.30 6.88 31.92
N SER A 31 -4.48 6.18 31.13
CA SER A 31 -4.47 6.32 29.68
C SER A 31 -5.77 5.83 29.02
N LEU A 32 -6.34 4.71 29.48
CA LEU A 32 -7.59 4.18 28.94
C LEU A 32 -8.79 5.11 29.24
N ARG A 33 -8.83 5.70 30.44
CA ARG A 33 -9.84 6.71 30.82
C ARG A 33 -9.73 8.01 30.02
N GLN A 34 -8.55 8.34 29.47
CA GLN A 34 -8.40 9.48 28.54
C GLN A 34 -8.89 9.15 27.13
N LEU A 35 -8.78 7.88 26.70
CA LEU A 35 -9.15 7.44 25.35
C LEU A 35 -10.65 7.18 25.18
N ARG A 36 -11.32 6.72 26.24
CA ARG A 36 -12.76 6.38 26.23
C ARG A 36 -13.63 7.57 26.65
N PRO A 37 -14.91 7.63 26.19
CA PRO A 37 -15.86 8.61 26.69
C PRO A 37 -16.02 8.47 28.21
N LYS A 38 -16.18 9.60 28.93
CA LYS A 38 -16.29 9.62 30.40
C LYS A 38 -17.40 8.71 30.97
N SER A 39 -18.42 8.40 30.17
CA SER A 39 -19.49 7.45 30.53
C SER A 39 -18.98 6.02 30.76
N ASP A 40 -18.03 5.53 29.95
CA ASP A 40 -17.49 4.17 30.08
C ASP A 40 -16.51 4.04 31.24
N ALA A 41 -15.78 5.12 31.55
CA ALA A 41 -14.91 5.20 32.71
C ALA A 41 -15.66 5.15 34.04
N THR A 42 -16.92 5.60 34.07
CA THR A 42 -17.75 5.67 35.29
C THR A 42 -18.50 4.36 35.56
N ASN A 43 -18.72 3.53 34.53
CA ASN A 43 -19.45 2.27 34.62
C ASN A 43 -18.58 1.03 34.94
N GLY A 44 -17.28 1.21 35.21
CA GLY A 44 -16.36 0.07 35.46
C GLY A 44 -15.95 -0.73 34.21
N ASN A 45 -16.46 -0.36 33.03
CA ASN A 45 -16.15 -1.04 31.77
C ASN A 45 -14.65 -0.95 31.41
N CYS A 46 -13.98 0.14 31.81
CA CYS A 46 -12.54 0.29 31.61
C CYS A 46 -11.70 -0.73 32.39
N GLU A 47 -12.15 -1.17 33.57
CA GLU A 47 -11.42 -2.15 34.39
C GLU A 47 -11.56 -3.56 33.80
N LEU A 48 -12.75 -3.91 33.32
CA LEU A 48 -13.00 -5.14 32.58
C LEU A 48 -12.20 -5.20 31.26
N GLU A 49 -12.10 -4.08 30.55
CA GLU A 49 -11.30 -3.98 29.32
C GLU A 49 -9.80 -4.15 29.61
N ILE A 50 -9.28 -3.57 30.70
CA ILE A 50 -7.89 -3.81 31.12
C ILE A 50 -7.63 -5.26 31.49
N GLN A 51 -8.57 -5.90 32.17
CA GLN A 51 -8.45 -7.30 32.53
C GLN A 51 -8.40 -8.19 31.28
N SER A 52 -9.28 -7.97 30.31
CA SER A 52 -9.25 -8.72 29.05
C SER A 52 -7.97 -8.47 28.23
N ILE A 53 -7.45 -7.24 28.23
CA ILE A 53 -6.16 -6.92 27.61
C ILE A 53 -5.01 -7.64 28.33
N ARG A 54 -5.06 -7.73 29.67
CA ARG A 54 -4.03 -8.42 30.46
C ARG A 54 -4.03 -9.92 30.20
N GLU A 55 -5.20 -10.54 30.16
CA GLU A 55 -5.38 -11.95 29.81
C GLU A 55 -4.84 -12.24 28.41
N ALA A 56 -5.22 -11.41 27.43
CA ALA A 56 -4.67 -11.51 26.08
C ALA A 56 -3.15 -11.30 26.07
N LEU A 57 -2.62 -10.38 26.86
CA LEU A 57 -1.18 -10.14 26.92
C LEU A 57 -0.43 -11.35 27.50
N GLN A 58 -0.96 -11.96 28.56
CA GLN A 58 -0.42 -13.17 29.18
C GLN A 58 -0.41 -14.36 28.20
N GLU A 59 -1.47 -14.52 27.40
CA GLU A 59 -1.53 -15.52 26.32
C GLU A 59 -0.49 -15.24 25.21
N ASN A 60 -0.14 -13.96 25.00
CA ASN A 60 0.84 -13.50 24.02
C ASN A 60 2.29 -13.37 24.54
N VAL A 61 2.57 -13.69 25.82
CA VAL A 61 3.94 -13.59 26.41
C VAL A 61 4.92 -14.54 25.72
N HIS A 62 4.44 -15.65 25.16
CA HIS A 62 5.22 -16.43 24.22
C HIS A 62 5.28 -15.69 22.90
N LYS A 63 6.35 -14.90 22.71
CA LYS A 63 6.80 -14.47 21.38
C LYS A 63 7.12 -15.73 20.59
N ALA A 64 6.09 -16.31 19.99
CA ALA A 64 6.14 -17.54 19.21
C ALA A 64 7.29 -17.41 18.22
N PRO A 65 8.23 -18.38 18.11
CA PRO A 65 9.34 -18.31 17.17
C PRO A 65 8.83 -18.12 15.72
N TRP A 66 9.66 -17.64 14.80
CA TRP A 66 9.24 -17.50 13.39
C TRP A 66 8.81 -18.84 12.78
N SER A 67 9.28 -19.96 13.34
CA SER A 67 8.84 -21.31 12.99
C SER A 67 7.37 -21.60 13.34
N ASP A 68 6.78 -20.94 14.34
CA ASP A 68 5.36 -21.12 14.69
C ASP A 68 4.41 -20.49 13.66
N LEU A 69 4.91 -19.57 12.84
CA LEU A 69 4.20 -19.07 11.68
C LEU A 69 3.94 -20.18 10.65
N PHE A 70 4.87 -21.14 10.59
CA PHE A 70 4.84 -22.27 9.66
C PHE A 70 4.32 -23.57 10.30
N SER A 71 3.87 -23.52 11.57
CA SER A 71 3.40 -24.70 12.29
C SER A 71 1.87 -24.77 12.37
N GLY A 72 1.31 -25.96 12.12
CA GLY A 72 -0.10 -26.28 12.35
C GLY A 72 -1.11 -25.41 11.59
N GLY A 73 -2.18 -24.99 12.27
CA GLY A 73 -3.29 -24.21 11.71
C GLY A 73 -2.94 -22.78 11.30
N ASN A 74 -1.84 -22.23 11.81
CA ASN A 74 -1.37 -20.88 11.48
C ASN A 74 -0.68 -20.82 10.10
N LEU A 75 -0.14 -21.94 9.62
CA LEU A 75 0.49 -22.04 8.30
C LEU A 75 -0.52 -21.69 7.19
N ARG A 76 -1.72 -22.28 7.22
CA ARG A 76 -2.74 -22.01 6.19
C ARG A 76 -3.14 -20.52 6.16
N ARG A 77 -3.28 -19.91 7.34
CA ARG A 77 -3.62 -18.49 7.46
C ARG A 77 -2.51 -17.59 6.93
N THR A 78 -1.28 -17.87 7.31
CA THR A 78 -0.09 -17.12 6.88
C THR A 78 0.11 -17.24 5.37
N VAL A 79 0.04 -18.46 4.82
CA VAL A 79 0.17 -18.70 3.36
C VAL A 79 -0.91 -17.97 2.58
N LEU A 80 -2.17 -17.99 3.04
CA LEU A 80 -3.24 -17.24 2.39
C LEU A 80 -2.97 -15.73 2.34
N VAL A 81 -2.48 -15.15 3.44
CA VAL A 81 -2.13 -13.73 3.52
C VAL A 81 -0.96 -13.42 2.58
N THR A 82 0.11 -14.21 2.58
CA THR A 82 1.25 -14.02 1.68
C THR A 82 0.87 -14.14 0.21
N VAL A 83 0.08 -15.15 -0.15
CA VAL A 83 -0.41 -15.34 -1.53
C VAL A 83 -1.28 -14.15 -1.95
N TYR A 84 -2.11 -13.66 -1.04
CA TYR A 84 -2.98 -12.52 -1.32
C TYR A 84 -2.17 -11.23 -1.59
N TYR A 85 -1.15 -10.92 -0.78
CA TYR A 85 -0.24 -9.79 -1.03
C TYR A 85 0.49 -9.92 -2.38
N PHE A 86 0.98 -11.12 -2.69
CA PHE A 86 1.60 -11.38 -3.98
C PHE A 86 0.66 -11.09 -5.18
N PHE A 87 -0.60 -11.53 -5.08
CA PHE A 87 -1.62 -11.23 -6.10
C PHE A 87 -1.98 -9.75 -6.14
N GLN A 88 -1.95 -9.05 -5.01
CA GLN A 88 -2.19 -7.61 -4.95
C GLN A 88 -1.16 -6.85 -5.81
N GLN A 89 0.13 -7.18 -5.72
CA GLN A 89 1.17 -6.55 -6.55
C GLN A 89 1.02 -6.88 -8.05
N THR A 90 0.58 -8.10 -8.35
CA THR A 90 0.36 -8.55 -9.73
C THR A 90 -0.79 -7.80 -10.42
N THR A 91 -1.65 -7.09 -9.68
CA THR A 91 -2.78 -6.34 -10.26
C THR A 91 -2.39 -5.13 -11.11
N GLY A 92 -1.09 -4.80 -11.21
CA GLY A 92 -0.59 -3.78 -12.13
C GLY A 92 -0.63 -2.35 -11.58
N GLN A 93 -0.82 -2.18 -10.26
CA GLN A 93 -0.82 -0.84 -9.65
C GLN A 93 0.53 -0.12 -9.82
N ALA A 94 1.65 -0.86 -9.72
CA ALA A 94 2.98 -0.30 -9.96
C ALA A 94 3.13 0.23 -11.40
N PHE A 95 2.55 -0.48 -12.38
CA PHE A 95 2.54 -0.07 -13.78
C PHE A 95 1.74 1.23 -13.99
N VAL A 96 0.52 1.32 -13.44
CA VAL A 96 -0.33 2.51 -13.58
C VAL A 96 0.29 3.74 -12.93
N SER A 97 0.79 3.58 -11.71
CA SER A 97 1.44 4.69 -10.99
C SER A 97 2.63 5.25 -11.77
N THR A 98 3.44 4.35 -12.34
CA THR A 98 4.65 4.68 -13.10
C THR A 98 4.36 5.30 -14.46
N TYR A 99 3.47 4.67 -15.26
CA TYR A 99 3.28 5.04 -16.66
C TYR A 99 2.14 6.01 -16.92
N SER A 100 1.23 6.23 -15.98
CA SER A 100 0.10 7.15 -16.17
C SER A 100 0.56 8.52 -16.70
N VAL A 101 1.60 9.11 -16.11
CA VAL A 101 2.16 10.41 -16.54
C VAL A 101 2.75 10.36 -17.95
N VAL A 102 3.47 9.27 -18.28
CA VAL A 102 4.04 9.07 -19.62
C VAL A 102 2.93 8.93 -20.67
N PHE A 103 1.84 8.24 -20.34
CA PHE A 103 0.66 8.16 -21.19
C PHE A 103 -0.04 9.50 -21.34
N TYR A 104 -0.11 10.34 -20.29
CA TYR A 104 -0.66 11.69 -20.40
C TYR A 104 0.18 12.55 -21.36
N GLN A 105 1.51 12.49 -21.25
CA GLN A 105 2.42 13.23 -22.13
C GLN A 105 2.33 12.78 -23.59
N THR A 106 2.37 11.47 -23.85
CA THR A 106 2.31 10.91 -25.22
C THR A 106 0.97 11.17 -25.93
N ASN A 107 -0.12 11.34 -25.18
CA ASN A 107 -1.43 11.69 -25.75
C ASN A 107 -1.58 13.19 -26.10
N GLY A 108 -0.54 14.00 -25.87
CA GLY A 108 -0.56 15.44 -26.17
C GLY A 108 -1.01 16.32 -25.01
N TYR A 109 -1.17 15.74 -23.82
CA TYR A 109 -1.53 16.45 -22.59
C TYR A 109 -0.32 16.85 -21.74
N ALA A 110 0.82 17.13 -22.37
CA ALA A 110 2.07 17.43 -21.70
C ALA A 110 1.98 18.66 -20.76
N GLU A 111 1.25 19.71 -21.16
CA GLU A 111 1.01 20.89 -20.30
C GLU A 111 0.16 20.56 -19.06
N GLN A 112 -0.68 19.52 -19.13
CA GLN A 112 -1.59 19.12 -18.06
C GLN A 112 -1.08 17.89 -17.30
N ALA A 113 0.14 17.43 -17.59
CA ALA A 113 0.73 16.23 -16.99
C ALA A 113 0.88 16.32 -15.46
N PHE A 114 0.86 17.54 -14.89
CA PHE A 114 0.83 17.76 -13.44
C PHE A 114 -0.60 17.81 -12.88
N THR A 115 -1.53 18.40 -13.62
CA THR A 115 -2.94 18.57 -13.22
C THR A 115 -3.67 17.23 -13.15
N TYR A 116 -3.44 16.33 -14.11
CA TYR A 116 -4.13 15.04 -14.16
C TYR A 116 -3.81 14.10 -12.99
N PRO A 117 -2.55 13.93 -12.55
CA PRO A 117 -2.22 13.21 -11.33
C PRO A 117 -2.85 13.83 -10.08
N ILE A 118 -2.93 15.16 -9.99
CA ILE A 118 -3.60 15.84 -8.85
C ILE A 118 -5.09 15.48 -8.83
N ILE A 119 -5.77 15.57 -9.98
CA ILE A 119 -7.17 15.18 -10.10
C ILE A 119 -7.35 13.71 -9.71
N ALA A 120 -6.48 12.82 -10.21
CA ALA A 120 -6.51 11.41 -9.87
C ALA A 120 -6.32 11.16 -8.36
N ALA A 121 -5.43 11.91 -7.71
CA ALA A 121 -5.21 11.85 -6.26
C ALA A 121 -6.43 12.35 -5.48
N CYS A 122 -7.05 13.45 -5.90
CA CYS A 122 -8.30 13.95 -5.29
C CYS A 122 -9.44 12.94 -5.45
N LEU A 123 -9.61 12.35 -6.62
CA LEU A 123 -10.59 11.29 -6.86
C LEU A 123 -10.29 10.04 -6.04
N GLY A 124 -9.01 9.65 -5.92
CA GLY A 124 -8.56 8.57 -5.07
C GLY A 124 -8.90 8.81 -3.60
N PHE A 125 -8.70 10.02 -3.10
CA PHE A 125 -9.08 10.41 -1.73
C PHE A 125 -10.60 10.31 -1.52
N LEU A 126 -11.40 10.81 -2.48
CA LEU A 126 -12.86 10.69 -2.42
C LEU A 126 -13.32 9.23 -2.50
N ALA A 127 -12.58 8.36 -3.18
CA ALA A 127 -12.87 6.93 -3.31
C ALA A 127 -12.68 6.14 -2.00
N VAL A 128 -11.92 6.68 -1.04
CA VAL A 128 -11.75 6.04 0.28
C VAL A 128 -13.02 6.14 1.13
N LEU A 129 -13.82 7.20 0.97
CA LEU A 129 -15.07 7.37 1.71
C LEU A 129 -16.07 6.22 1.46
N PRO A 130 -16.41 5.87 0.20
CA PRO A 130 -17.26 4.72 -0.07
C PRO A 130 -16.58 3.41 0.32
N CYS A 131 -15.24 3.28 0.25
CA CYS A 131 -14.54 2.11 0.77
C CYS A 131 -14.88 1.85 2.23
N MET A 132 -14.75 2.86 3.09
CA MET A 132 -15.02 2.72 4.53
C MET A 132 -16.46 2.23 4.75
N TYR A 133 -17.43 2.83 4.06
CA TYR A 133 -18.83 2.43 4.15
C TYR A 133 -19.07 1.00 3.64
N MET A 134 -18.46 0.62 2.51
CA MET A 134 -18.62 -0.71 1.91
C MET A 134 -17.99 -1.80 2.77
N VAL A 135 -16.81 -1.56 3.33
CA VAL A 135 -16.11 -2.54 4.18
C VAL A 135 -16.92 -2.84 5.44
N ASP A 136 -17.47 -1.80 6.09
CA ASP A 136 -18.23 -1.95 7.32
C ASP A 136 -19.60 -2.59 7.09
N LYS A 137 -20.28 -2.28 5.97
CA LYS A 137 -21.67 -2.70 5.74
C LYS A 137 -21.82 -3.94 4.87
N LEU A 138 -21.05 -4.06 3.79
CA LEU A 138 -21.14 -5.16 2.82
C LEU A 138 -20.14 -6.28 3.10
N GLY A 139 -19.23 -6.04 4.05
CA GLY A 139 -18.18 -6.97 4.42
C GLY A 139 -16.98 -6.94 3.46
N ARG A 140 -15.85 -7.42 3.99
CA ARG A 140 -14.52 -7.31 3.35
C ARG A 140 -14.42 -8.09 2.03
N ARG A 141 -14.97 -9.31 1.99
CA ARG A 141 -14.88 -10.20 0.83
C ARG A 141 -15.61 -9.62 -0.38
N PHE A 142 -16.81 -9.09 -0.18
CA PHE A 142 -17.60 -8.51 -1.27
C PHE A 142 -16.94 -7.23 -1.79
N SER A 143 -16.45 -6.37 -0.88
CA SER A 143 -15.73 -5.14 -1.26
C SER A 143 -14.52 -5.42 -2.15
N LEU A 144 -13.75 -6.48 -1.85
CA LEU A 144 -12.63 -6.90 -2.67
C LEU A 144 -13.05 -7.41 -4.05
N MET A 145 -14.08 -8.26 -4.12
CA MET A 145 -14.55 -8.82 -5.39
C MET A 145 -15.02 -7.71 -6.33
N VAL A 146 -15.77 -6.73 -5.81
CA VAL A 146 -16.24 -5.58 -6.59
C VAL A 146 -15.04 -4.74 -7.07
N SER A 147 -14.10 -4.43 -6.18
CA SER A 147 -12.95 -3.59 -6.53
C SER A 147 -12.09 -4.24 -7.61
N PHE A 148 -11.73 -5.52 -7.45
CA PHE A 148 -10.93 -6.23 -8.44
C PHE A 148 -11.66 -6.47 -9.77
N PHE A 149 -12.98 -6.64 -9.75
CA PHE A 149 -13.77 -6.77 -10.98
C PHE A 149 -13.68 -5.49 -11.83
N PHE A 150 -13.91 -4.33 -11.22
CA PHE A 150 -13.78 -3.05 -11.93
C PHE A 150 -12.33 -2.77 -12.32
N GLN A 151 -11.37 -3.08 -11.45
CA GLN A 151 -9.95 -2.91 -11.75
C GLN A 151 -9.53 -3.73 -12.98
N THR A 152 -10.00 -4.98 -13.08
CA THR A 152 -9.77 -5.85 -14.23
C THR A 152 -10.42 -5.28 -15.49
N PHE A 153 -11.66 -4.81 -15.40
CA PHE A 153 -12.37 -4.19 -16.52
C PHE A 153 -11.62 -2.98 -17.10
N TRP A 154 -11.15 -2.06 -16.25
CA TRP A 154 -10.38 -0.90 -16.70
C TRP A 154 -9.02 -1.27 -17.27
N MET A 155 -8.36 -2.31 -16.73
CA MET A 155 -7.11 -2.84 -17.29
C MET A 155 -7.29 -3.43 -18.68
N TYR A 156 -8.33 -4.24 -18.90
CA TYR A 156 -8.63 -4.76 -20.23
C TYR A 156 -8.95 -3.65 -21.23
N MET A 157 -9.66 -2.61 -20.78
CA MET A 157 -9.93 -1.44 -21.61
C MET A 157 -8.64 -0.70 -21.98
N LEU A 158 -7.72 -0.49 -21.04
CA LEU A 158 -6.41 0.11 -21.28
C LEU A 158 -5.58 -0.73 -22.26
N ALA A 159 -5.55 -2.05 -22.09
CA ALA A 159 -4.84 -2.95 -22.99
C ALA A 159 -5.39 -2.89 -24.42
N GLY A 160 -6.71 -2.88 -24.60
CA GLY A 160 -7.34 -2.82 -25.92
C GLY A 160 -7.22 -1.46 -26.62
N LEU A 161 -7.11 -0.36 -25.87
CA LEU A 161 -6.87 0.98 -26.41
C LEU A 161 -5.39 1.22 -26.73
N GLY A 162 -4.48 0.64 -25.95
CA GLY A 162 -3.03 0.82 -26.11
C GLY A 162 -2.46 0.32 -27.44
N GLU A 163 -3.13 -0.63 -28.10
CA GLU A 163 -2.67 -1.25 -29.36
C GLU A 163 -3.00 -0.41 -30.62
N LYS A 164 -3.91 0.57 -30.52
CA LYS A 164 -4.36 1.37 -31.67
C LYS A 164 -3.65 2.73 -31.73
N SER A 165 -3.23 3.13 -32.93
CA SER A 165 -2.81 4.51 -33.17
C SER A 165 -4.01 5.44 -33.03
N HIS A 166 -4.02 6.24 -31.96
CA HIS A 166 -5.13 7.11 -31.59
C HIS A 166 -5.31 8.25 -32.59
N ASN A 167 -6.26 8.09 -33.52
CA ASN A 167 -6.56 9.09 -34.53
C ASN A 167 -7.62 10.10 -34.07
N TYR A 168 -8.44 9.75 -33.08
CA TYR A 168 -9.52 10.61 -32.59
C TYR A 168 -9.28 11.11 -31.15
N PRO A 169 -9.66 12.37 -30.83
CA PRO A 169 -9.48 12.95 -29.49
C PRO A 169 -10.27 12.20 -28.40
N THR A 170 -11.39 11.57 -28.77
CA THR A 170 -12.21 10.74 -27.87
C THR A 170 -11.47 9.51 -27.34
N GLU A 171 -10.65 8.87 -28.16
CA GLU A 171 -9.89 7.68 -27.75
C GLU A 171 -8.81 8.05 -26.73
N LYS A 172 -8.11 9.17 -26.98
CA LYS A 172 -7.10 9.72 -26.06
C LYS A 172 -7.67 10.03 -24.68
N ASN A 173 -8.85 10.66 -24.62
CA ASN A 173 -9.53 10.99 -23.36
C ASN A 173 -9.97 9.73 -22.60
N THR A 174 -10.34 8.68 -23.33
CA THR A 174 -10.78 7.41 -22.74
C THR A 174 -9.61 6.70 -22.06
N VAL A 175 -8.41 6.71 -22.65
CA VAL A 175 -7.20 6.17 -22.01
C VAL A 175 -6.89 6.90 -20.71
N VAL A 176 -6.93 8.23 -20.73
CA VAL A 176 -6.70 9.06 -19.53
C VAL A 176 -7.72 8.74 -18.43
N ALA A 177 -9.00 8.67 -18.79
CA ALA A 177 -10.07 8.34 -17.85
C ALA A 177 -9.92 6.92 -17.28
N ALA A 178 -9.51 5.95 -18.09
CA ALA A 178 -9.33 4.57 -17.65
C ALA A 178 -8.18 4.44 -16.64
N PHE A 179 -7.07 5.17 -16.80
CA PHE A 179 -6.01 5.22 -15.78
C PHE A 179 -6.50 5.82 -14.45
N MET A 180 -7.28 6.90 -14.50
CA MET A 180 -7.83 7.52 -13.30
C MET A 180 -8.82 6.60 -12.59
N LEU A 181 -9.74 6.00 -13.34
CA LEU A 181 -10.77 5.13 -12.78
C LEU A 181 -10.14 3.87 -12.20
N PHE A 182 -9.14 3.28 -12.85
CA PHE A 182 -8.35 2.19 -12.26
C PHE A 182 -7.80 2.59 -10.88
N GLY A 183 -7.19 3.78 -10.76
CA GLY A 183 -6.66 4.28 -9.49
C GLY A 183 -7.75 4.50 -8.43
N VAL A 184 -8.93 4.98 -8.82
CA VAL A 184 -10.10 5.14 -7.92
C VAL A 184 -10.54 3.80 -7.37
N PHE A 185 -10.73 2.78 -8.21
CA PHE A 185 -11.16 1.45 -7.77
C PHE A 185 -10.07 0.73 -6.95
N TYR A 186 -8.80 1.01 -7.21
CA TYR A 186 -7.71 0.54 -6.35
C TYR A 186 -7.82 1.17 -4.94
N ASN A 187 -7.99 2.49 -4.83
CA ASN A 187 -8.15 3.16 -3.53
C ASN A 187 -9.45 2.75 -2.80
N MET A 188 -10.49 2.37 -3.55
CA MET A 188 -11.76 1.92 -2.98
C MET A 188 -11.69 0.52 -2.34
N GLY A 189 -10.66 -0.28 -2.59
CA GLY A 189 -10.57 -1.60 -1.95
C GLY A 189 -9.22 -2.27 -2.06
N GLY A 190 -8.60 -2.25 -3.24
CA GLY A 190 -7.29 -2.88 -3.48
C GLY A 190 -6.13 -2.30 -2.66
N GLY A 191 -6.26 -1.07 -2.16
CA GLY A 191 -5.31 -0.44 -1.24
C GLY A 191 -5.57 -0.82 0.22
N PRO A 192 -6.68 -0.37 0.85
CA PRO A 192 -6.86 -0.44 2.30
C PRO A 192 -7.28 -1.83 2.83
N VAL A 193 -8.07 -2.58 2.08
CA VAL A 193 -8.65 -3.85 2.56
C VAL A 193 -7.60 -4.95 2.78
N PRO A 194 -6.56 -5.10 1.94
CA PRO A 194 -5.42 -5.98 2.22
C PRO A 194 -4.81 -5.81 3.60
N TYR A 195 -4.46 -4.58 3.97
CA TYR A 195 -3.84 -4.27 5.25
C TYR A 195 -4.77 -4.60 6.43
N LEU A 196 -6.08 -4.38 6.24
CA LEU A 196 -7.07 -4.74 7.24
C LEU A 196 -7.22 -6.27 7.39
N LEU A 197 -7.10 -7.03 6.30
CA LEU A 197 -7.12 -8.49 6.33
C LEU A 197 -5.84 -9.08 6.95
N GLY A 198 -4.68 -8.51 6.62
CA GLY A 198 -3.41 -8.89 7.24
C GLY A 198 -3.38 -8.60 8.74
N ALA A 199 -4.12 -7.60 9.20
CA ALA A 199 -4.32 -7.35 10.62
C ALA A 199 -5.30 -8.36 11.28
N GLU A 200 -6.29 -8.91 10.59
CA GLU A 200 -7.36 -9.69 11.24
C GLU A 200 -7.23 -11.21 11.14
N ILE A 201 -6.54 -11.70 10.11
CA ILE A 201 -6.42 -13.15 9.86
C ILE A 201 -5.43 -13.84 10.83
N PRO A 202 -4.26 -13.26 11.16
CA PRO A 202 -3.31 -13.90 12.07
C PRO A 202 -3.79 -13.81 13.53
N ASN A 203 -3.45 -14.84 14.33
CA ASN A 203 -3.65 -14.79 15.77
C ASN A 203 -2.80 -13.64 16.37
N ALA A 204 -3.26 -13.01 17.46
CA ALA A 204 -2.62 -11.81 18.05
C ALA A 204 -1.12 -12.00 18.33
N ALA A 205 -0.69 -13.22 18.69
CA ALA A 205 0.70 -13.58 18.96
C ALA A 205 1.61 -13.51 17.71
N VAL A 206 1.04 -13.81 16.54
CA VAL A 206 1.75 -13.87 15.25
C VAL A 206 1.43 -12.68 14.34
N GLN A 207 0.43 -11.87 14.67
CA GLN A 207 -0.02 -10.71 13.92
C GLN A 207 1.10 -9.69 13.66
N THR A 208 1.97 -9.44 14.64
CA THR A 208 3.12 -8.54 14.48
C THR A 208 4.12 -9.06 13.45
N LYS A 209 4.28 -10.39 13.34
CA LYS A 209 5.14 -11.03 12.34
C LYS A 209 4.48 -11.11 10.97
N GLY A 210 3.17 -11.37 10.95
CA GLY A 210 2.34 -11.28 9.74
C GLY A 210 2.44 -9.90 9.10
N ARG A 211 2.35 -8.83 9.91
CA ARG A 211 2.60 -7.45 9.44
C ARG A 211 4.00 -7.23 8.89
N GLY A 212 5.02 -7.87 9.46
CA GLY A 212 6.37 -7.86 8.89
C GLY A 212 6.46 -8.56 7.52
N LEU A 213 5.63 -9.57 7.24
CA LEU A 213 5.55 -10.18 5.91
C LEU A 213 4.93 -9.23 4.87
N GLU A 214 4.10 -8.27 5.30
CA GLU A 214 3.54 -7.23 4.42
C GLU A 214 4.64 -6.31 3.93
N GLU A 215 5.64 -5.99 4.76
CA GLU A 215 6.78 -5.18 4.31
C GLU A 215 7.65 -5.93 3.29
N ILE A 216 7.70 -7.25 3.36
CA ILE A 216 8.37 -8.09 2.36
C ILE A 216 7.61 -8.03 1.01
N ASP A 217 6.31 -7.75 1.00
CA ASP A 217 5.56 -7.51 -0.24
C ASP A 217 6.13 -6.36 -1.08
N ALA A 218 6.66 -5.31 -0.43
CA ALA A 218 7.33 -4.23 -1.14
C ALA A 218 8.59 -4.69 -1.88
N VAL A 219 9.23 -5.78 -1.43
CA VAL A 219 10.35 -6.42 -2.13
C VAL A 219 9.84 -7.14 -3.39
N PHE A 220 8.67 -7.77 -3.32
CA PHE A 220 8.02 -8.39 -4.48
C PHE A 220 7.49 -7.35 -5.49
N ALA A 221 7.19 -6.14 -5.05
CA ALA A 221 6.84 -5.03 -5.95
C ALA A 221 8.04 -4.53 -6.77
N ALA A 222 9.27 -4.70 -6.28
CA ALA A 222 10.46 -4.12 -6.88
C ALA A 222 10.79 -4.64 -8.30
N PRO A 223 10.66 -5.93 -8.64
CA PRO A 223 10.80 -6.43 -10.01
C PRO A 223 9.75 -5.88 -10.98
N PHE A 224 8.54 -5.57 -10.50
CA PHE A 224 7.45 -5.04 -11.32
C PHE A 224 7.50 -3.52 -11.50
N ASN A 225 8.45 -2.83 -10.85
CA ASN A 225 8.66 -1.41 -11.04
C ASN A 225 9.72 -1.17 -12.14
N PRO A 226 9.31 -0.78 -13.35
CA PRO A 226 10.20 -0.70 -14.49
C PRO A 226 11.20 0.46 -14.38
N PHE A 227 10.93 1.51 -13.59
CA PHE A 227 11.93 2.55 -13.34
C PHE A 227 13.18 2.01 -12.65
N ARG A 228 13.04 0.99 -11.79
CA ARG A 228 14.20 0.34 -11.17
C ARG A 228 14.98 -0.48 -12.18
N GLN A 229 14.32 -1.13 -13.14
CA GLN A 229 15.00 -1.81 -14.24
C GLN A 229 15.75 -0.81 -15.13
N THR A 230 15.13 0.29 -15.54
CA THR A 230 15.81 1.30 -16.37
C THR A 230 16.99 1.92 -15.62
N TYR A 231 16.85 2.24 -14.33
CA TYR A 231 17.95 2.78 -13.54
C TYR A 231 19.08 1.76 -13.35
N ASN A 232 18.75 0.49 -13.08
CA ASN A 232 19.74 -0.57 -12.97
C ASN A 232 20.48 -0.78 -14.29
N HIS A 233 19.78 -0.81 -15.43
CA HIS A 233 20.40 -0.96 -16.76
C HIS A 233 21.24 0.26 -17.16
N VAL A 234 20.80 1.48 -16.87
CA VAL A 234 21.58 2.71 -17.10
C VAL A 234 22.79 2.75 -16.17
N SER A 235 22.64 2.33 -14.90
CA SER A 235 23.76 2.26 -13.96
C SER A 235 24.76 1.18 -14.34
N GLU A 236 24.34 -0.01 -14.77
CA GLU A 236 25.23 -1.06 -15.26
C GLU A 236 25.94 -0.64 -16.55
N ALA A 237 25.26 0.09 -17.44
CA ALA A 237 25.87 0.66 -18.63
C ALA A 237 26.92 1.73 -18.27
N ALA A 238 26.62 2.59 -17.29
CA ALA A 238 27.54 3.63 -16.79
C ALA A 238 28.74 3.05 -16.00
N TRP A 239 28.52 1.99 -15.23
CA TRP A 239 29.60 1.26 -14.54
C TRP A 239 30.49 0.51 -15.53
N ARG A 240 29.89 -0.11 -16.57
CA ARG A 240 30.65 -0.78 -17.62
C ARG A 240 31.48 0.19 -18.45
N SER A 241 30.98 1.38 -18.76
CA SER A 241 31.78 2.41 -19.42
C SER A 241 32.91 2.91 -18.51
N GLN A 242 32.66 3.15 -17.22
CA GLN A 242 33.71 3.57 -16.26
C GLN A 242 34.85 2.55 -16.04
N PHE A 243 34.56 1.24 -16.10
CA PHE A 243 35.58 0.20 -15.90
C PHE A 243 36.32 -0.18 -17.19
N ILE A 244 35.69 -0.03 -18.36
CA ILE A 244 36.31 -0.36 -19.66
C ILE A 244 37.06 0.85 -20.24
N GLU A 245 36.54 2.06 -20.03
CA GLU A 245 37.13 3.32 -20.45
C GLU A 245 37.47 4.14 -19.20
N GLY A 246 38.71 4.04 -18.73
CA GLY A 246 39.19 4.75 -17.53
C GLY A 246 39.33 6.27 -17.72
N ASN A 247 38.32 6.96 -18.25
CA ASN A 247 38.33 8.41 -18.43
C ASN A 247 37.13 9.08 -17.71
N PRO A 248 37.34 9.96 -16.71
CA PRO A 248 36.27 10.48 -15.86
C PRO A 248 35.38 11.58 -16.48
N SER A 249 35.55 11.94 -17.76
CA SER A 249 34.98 13.16 -18.34
C SER A 249 33.57 13.05 -18.92
N ASP A 250 33.04 11.85 -19.18
CA ASP A 250 31.86 11.69 -20.05
C ASP A 250 30.53 11.47 -19.31
N VAL A 251 30.56 11.52 -17.96
CA VAL A 251 29.39 11.27 -17.10
C VAL A 251 28.23 12.28 -17.27
N PRO A 252 28.44 13.59 -17.54
CA PRO A 252 27.30 14.52 -17.60
C PRO A 252 26.40 14.32 -18.84
N GLU A 253 26.91 13.74 -19.93
CA GLU A 253 26.17 13.70 -21.20
C GLU A 253 25.15 12.55 -21.28
N LEU A 254 25.31 11.51 -20.44
CA LEU A 254 24.40 10.36 -20.39
C LEU A 254 23.16 10.58 -19.51
N ILE A 255 23.19 11.55 -18.59
CA ILE A 255 22.03 11.91 -17.75
C ILE A 255 21.06 12.83 -18.53
N GLY A 256 21.54 13.52 -19.58
CA GLY A 256 20.78 14.53 -20.34
C GLY A 256 20.06 14.05 -21.60
N LYS A 257 20.19 12.77 -22.01
CA LYS A 257 19.48 12.25 -23.19
C LYS A 257 18.32 11.35 -22.76
N GLU A 258 17.12 11.92 -22.73
CA GLU A 258 15.87 11.16 -22.78
C GLU A 258 15.96 10.05 -23.84
N PRO A 259 15.53 8.81 -23.54
CA PRO A 259 15.60 7.73 -24.51
C PRO A 259 14.56 7.98 -25.62
N ARG A 260 15.03 8.49 -26.76
CA ARG A 260 14.31 8.41 -28.03
C ARG A 260 14.09 6.94 -28.38
N LYS A 261 12.82 6.56 -28.39
CA LYS A 261 12.15 5.60 -29.30
C LYS A 261 12.87 4.27 -29.58
N SER A 262 12.31 3.19 -29.03
CA SER A 262 12.25 1.90 -29.72
C SER A 262 11.04 1.12 -29.19
N PHE A 263 9.88 1.35 -29.81
CA PHE A 263 8.81 0.36 -29.89
C PHE A 263 8.94 -0.25 -31.28
N ALA A 264 9.32 -1.52 -31.33
CA ALA A 264 9.16 -2.44 -32.44
C ALA A 264 8.57 -3.73 -31.86
#